data_AF-A0AAQ1P3X4-F1
#
_entry.id   AF-A0AAQ1P3X4-F1
#
_cell.length_a   1.000
_cell.length_b   1.000
_cell.length_c   1.000
_cell.angle_alpha   90.00
_cell.angle_beta   90.00
_cell.angle_gamma   90.00
#
_symmetry.space_group_name_H-M   'P 1'
#
loop_
_entity.id
_entity.type
_entity.pdbx_description
1 polymer ?
#
loop_
_entity_poly.entity_id
_entity_poly.type
_entity_poly.pdbx_seq_one_letter_code
_entity_poly.pdbx_strand_id
1 'polypeptide(L)'
;MMFDEVVHLSDYYPDLEAAWELKDRSSKSFPGDHASVLLVWALFMSVFSRRLVQYLVVWGLAVLFMLPRLVAGAHWGQDDYIGGLLMAVLALGWSCYTPLAAKGSAVLLRWTAPLFNLLARLPLVGRMAVTR
;
A
#
# COMPACT_ATOMS: atom_id res chain seq x y z
N MET A 1 -12.99 -22.45 -16.63
CA MET A 1 -12.58 -22.42 -18.04
C MET A 1 -11.11 -22.08 -18.06
N MET A 2 -10.26 -23.05 -18.38
CA MET A 2 -8.86 -22.80 -18.74
C MET A 2 -8.88 -22.69 -20.27
N PHE A 3 -8.52 -21.54 -20.79
CA PHE A 3 -8.47 -21.35 -22.24
C PHE A 3 -7.19 -22.04 -22.73
N ASP A 4 -7.32 -23.04 -23.58
CA ASP A 4 -6.19 -23.85 -24.10
C ASP A 4 -5.12 -23.02 -24.85
N GLU A 5 -5.42 -21.77 -25.21
CA GLU A 5 -4.51 -20.87 -25.94
C GLU A 5 -3.78 -19.83 -25.05
N VAL A 6 -3.97 -19.85 -23.73
CA VAL A 6 -3.29 -18.88 -22.86
C VAL A 6 -1.87 -19.36 -22.54
N VAL A 7 -0.90 -18.63 -23.09
CA VAL A 7 0.53 -18.84 -22.85
C VAL A 7 0.89 -18.29 -21.46
N HIS A 8 1.15 -19.17 -20.49
CA HIS A 8 1.71 -18.78 -19.19
C HIS A 8 3.24 -18.83 -19.24
N LEU A 9 3.91 -17.81 -18.70
CA LEU A 9 5.38 -17.78 -18.66
C LEU A 9 5.95 -18.92 -17.81
N SER A 10 5.20 -19.31 -16.76
CA SER A 10 5.50 -20.44 -15.88
C SER A 10 5.52 -21.78 -16.62
N ASP A 11 4.78 -21.93 -17.73
CA ASP A 11 4.81 -23.15 -18.55
C ASP A 11 6.12 -23.28 -19.34
N TYR A 12 6.71 -22.15 -19.75
CA TYR A 12 7.95 -22.12 -20.53
C TYR A 12 9.21 -22.03 -19.66
N TYR A 13 9.08 -21.51 -18.44
CA TYR A 13 10.20 -21.32 -17.52
C TYR A 13 9.91 -21.91 -16.12
N PRO A 14 9.76 -23.24 -16.02
CA PRO A 14 9.41 -23.90 -14.77
C PRO A 14 10.48 -23.71 -13.67
N ASP A 15 11.75 -23.63 -14.05
CA ASP A 15 12.85 -23.39 -13.11
C ASP A 15 12.78 -21.97 -12.50
N LEU A 16 12.31 -20.98 -13.26
CA LEU A 16 12.11 -19.62 -12.78
C LEU A 16 10.85 -19.52 -11.90
N GLU A 17 9.79 -20.26 -12.21
CA GLU A 17 8.61 -20.37 -11.34
C GLU A 17 9.00 -20.95 -9.99
N ALA A 18 9.74 -22.07 -9.98
CA ALA A 18 10.18 -22.73 -8.76
C ALA A 18 11.10 -21.85 -7.90
N ALA A 19 11.91 -20.99 -8.51
CA ALA A 19 12.84 -20.12 -7.80
C ALA A 19 12.25 -18.75 -7.41
N TRP A 20 11.29 -18.22 -8.18
CA TRP A 20 10.86 -16.81 -8.06
C TRP A 20 9.34 -16.57 -8.03
N GLU A 21 8.51 -17.60 -8.20
CA GLU A 21 7.04 -17.49 -8.35
C GLU A 21 6.66 -16.40 -9.35
N LEU A 22 6.71 -16.74 -10.64
CA LEU A 22 6.29 -15.87 -11.72
C LEU A 22 4.84 -15.41 -11.48
N LYS A 23 4.66 -14.08 -11.45
CA LYS A 23 3.36 -13.42 -11.24
C LYS A 23 2.50 -13.41 -12.50
N ASP A 24 2.45 -14.53 -13.23
CA ASP A 24 1.63 -14.69 -14.43
C ASP A 24 0.25 -15.32 -14.14
N ARG A 25 0.00 -15.70 -12.88
CA ARG A 25 -1.31 -16.15 -12.38
C ARG A 25 -1.43 -15.87 -10.88
N SER A 26 -2.67 -15.82 -10.40
CA SER A 26 -2.98 -15.88 -8.97
C SER A 26 -4.11 -16.86 -8.71
N SER A 27 -3.92 -17.80 -7.80
CA SER A 27 -4.97 -18.72 -7.34
C SER A 27 -5.95 -18.05 -6.37
N LYS A 28 -5.59 -16.88 -5.83
CA LYS A 28 -6.40 -16.07 -4.91
C LYS A 28 -6.34 -14.61 -5.36
N SER A 29 -7.13 -14.25 -6.36
CA SER A 29 -7.14 -12.89 -6.91
C SER A 29 -8.02 -11.92 -6.09
N PHE A 30 -9.03 -12.41 -5.36
CA PHE A 30 -9.92 -11.55 -4.58
C PHE A 30 -9.74 -11.73 -3.06
N PRO A 31 -9.65 -10.64 -2.27
CA PRO A 31 -9.56 -9.23 -2.67
C PRO A 31 -8.15 -8.84 -3.14
N GLY A 32 -8.01 -7.76 -3.91
CA GLY A 32 -6.72 -7.22 -4.34
C GLY A 32 -5.86 -6.78 -3.16
N ASP A 33 -4.92 -7.61 -2.73
CA ASP A 33 -4.09 -7.40 -1.53
C ASP A 33 -3.16 -6.18 -1.68
N HIS A 34 -2.50 -6.09 -2.83
CA HIS A 34 -1.57 -5.02 -3.15
C HIS A 34 -2.31 -3.68 -3.32
N ALA A 35 -3.44 -3.71 -4.02
CA ALA A 35 -4.32 -2.56 -4.16
C ALA A 35 -4.86 -2.09 -2.81
N SER A 36 -5.23 -3.00 -1.91
CA SER A 36 -5.69 -2.64 -0.55
C SER A 36 -4.67 -1.78 0.18
N VAL A 37 -3.39 -2.19 0.19
CA VAL A 37 -2.32 -1.45 0.89
C VAL A 37 -2.06 -0.09 0.22
N LEU A 38 -1.98 -0.06 -1.11
CA LEU A 38 -1.74 1.19 -1.86
C LEU A 38 -2.90 2.18 -1.71
N LEU A 39 -4.14 1.70 -1.69
CA LEU A 39 -5.33 2.53 -1.48
C LEU A 39 -5.44 3.03 -0.05
N VAL A 40 -5.12 2.21 0.96
CA VAL A 40 -5.01 2.68 2.36
C VAL A 40 -4.00 3.82 2.43
N TRP A 41 -2.80 3.62 1.86
CA TRP A 41 -1.77 4.64 1.86
C TRP A 41 -2.20 5.90 1.12
N ALA A 42 -2.76 5.77 -0.08
CA ALA A 42 -3.16 6.91 -0.91
C ALA A 42 -4.30 7.73 -0.26
N LEU A 43 -5.32 7.06 0.26
CA LEU A 43 -6.42 7.71 0.98
C LEU A 43 -5.94 8.34 2.30
N PHE A 44 -5.06 7.68 3.05
CA PHE A 44 -4.49 8.25 4.26
C PHE A 44 -3.65 9.50 3.96
N MET A 45 -2.74 9.43 2.99
CA MET A 45 -1.94 10.58 2.55
C MET A 45 -2.82 11.72 2.01
N SER A 46 -3.96 11.38 1.39
CA SER A 46 -4.96 12.35 0.94
C SER A 46 -5.57 13.16 2.08
N VAL A 47 -5.64 12.65 3.31
CA VAL A 47 -6.11 13.43 4.48
C VAL A 47 -5.13 14.54 4.87
N PHE A 48 -3.82 14.32 4.67
CA PHE A 48 -2.77 15.27 5.09
C PHE A 48 -2.20 16.11 3.94
N SER A 49 -2.54 15.77 2.69
CA SER A 49 -2.11 16.51 1.51
C SER A 49 -2.80 17.87 1.47
N ARG A 50 -2.01 18.94 1.31
CA ARG A 50 -2.50 20.34 1.29
C ARG A 50 -2.43 20.99 -0.08
N ARG A 51 -1.69 20.39 -1.02
CA ARG A 51 -1.43 20.93 -2.35
C ARG A 51 -1.88 19.93 -3.41
N LEU A 52 -2.45 20.43 -4.51
CA LEU A 52 -2.87 19.59 -5.64
C LEU A 52 -1.73 18.70 -6.15
N VAL A 53 -0.50 19.23 -6.24
CA VAL A 53 0.67 18.47 -6.66
C VAL A 53 0.92 17.25 -5.75
N GLN A 54 0.70 17.37 -4.44
CA GLN A 54 0.86 16.23 -3.52
C GLN A 54 -0.18 15.14 -3.80
N TYR A 55 -1.44 15.53 -4.01
CA TYR A 55 -2.50 14.60 -4.41
C TYR A 55 -2.17 13.88 -5.72
N LEU A 56 -1.73 14.61 -6.75
CA LEU A 56 -1.39 14.04 -8.05
C LEU A 56 -0.23 13.04 -7.94
N VAL A 57 0.81 13.36 -7.15
CA VAL A 57 1.94 12.46 -6.93
C VAL A 57 1.49 11.19 -6.18
N VAL A 58 0.71 11.34 -5.10
CA VAL A 58 0.24 10.21 -4.31
C VAL A 58 -0.61 9.26 -5.14
N TRP A 59 -1.64 9.78 -5.82
CA TRP A 59 -2.53 8.95 -6.63
C TRP A 59 -1.85 8.42 -7.89
N GLY A 60 -0.95 9.20 -8.50
CA GLY A 60 -0.13 8.75 -9.62
C GLY A 60 0.74 7.55 -9.25
N LEU A 61 1.41 7.59 -8.09
CA LEU A 61 2.20 6.46 -7.58
C LEU A 61 1.31 5.26 -7.23
N ALA A 62 0.16 5.48 -6.60
CA ALA A 62 -0.78 4.40 -6.28
C ALA A 62 -1.23 3.67 -7.54
N VAL A 63 -1.65 4.39 -8.58
CA VAL A 63 -2.04 3.79 -9.87
C VAL A 63 -0.86 3.09 -10.51
N LEU A 64 0.29 3.76 -10.63
CA LEU A 64 1.49 3.18 -11.25
C LEU A 64 1.91 1.86 -10.59
N PHE A 65 1.83 1.76 -9.28
CA PHE A 65 2.21 0.55 -8.54
C PHE A 65 1.10 -0.50 -8.45
N MET A 66 -0.18 -0.15 -8.69
CA MET A 66 -1.25 -1.15 -8.87
C MET A 66 -1.20 -1.80 -10.26
N LEU A 67 -0.78 -1.06 -11.31
CA LEU A 67 -0.81 -1.53 -12.70
C LEU A 67 -0.09 -2.87 -12.98
N PRO A 68 1.10 -3.19 -12.43
CA PRO A 68 1.80 -4.43 -12.75
C PRO A 68 0.97 -5.68 -12.48
N ARG A 69 0.15 -5.68 -11.42
CA ARG A 69 -0.72 -6.81 -11.06
C ARG A 69 -1.88 -7.00 -12.03
N LEU A 70 -2.42 -5.90 -12.56
CA LEU A 70 -3.47 -5.91 -13.58
C LEU A 70 -2.92 -6.33 -14.95
N VAL A 71 -1.78 -5.77 -15.34
CA VAL A 71 -1.12 -6.05 -16.63
C VAL A 71 -0.63 -7.50 -16.70
N ALA A 72 -0.13 -8.04 -15.59
CA ALA A 72 0.30 -9.43 -15.52
C ALA A 72 -0.85 -10.44 -15.40
N GLY A 73 -2.12 -9.98 -15.37
CA GLY A 73 -3.29 -10.84 -15.29
C GLY A 73 -3.50 -11.51 -13.93
N ALA A 74 -2.75 -11.12 -12.90
CA ALA A 74 -2.86 -11.69 -11.55
C ALA A 74 -4.11 -11.22 -10.79
N HIS A 75 -4.64 -10.05 -11.14
CA HIS A 75 -5.86 -9.48 -10.58
C HIS A 75 -6.74 -8.89 -11.69
N TRP A 76 -8.05 -8.98 -11.52
CA TRP A 76 -9.01 -8.23 -12.31
C TRP A 76 -9.20 -6.84 -11.70
N GLY A 77 -9.57 -5.84 -12.52
CA GLY A 77 -9.82 -4.48 -12.03
C GLY A 77 -10.88 -4.42 -10.91
N GLN A 78 -11.81 -5.37 -10.88
CA GLN A 78 -12.80 -5.50 -9.80
C GLN A 78 -12.18 -5.98 -8.48
N ASP A 79 -11.13 -6.79 -8.52
CA ASP A 79 -10.43 -7.26 -7.32
C ASP A 79 -9.81 -6.08 -6.57
N ASP A 80 -9.24 -5.14 -7.32
CA ASP A 80 -8.62 -3.93 -6.80
C ASP A 80 -9.65 -2.86 -6.43
N TYR A 81 -10.64 -2.62 -7.30
CA TYR A 81 -11.65 -1.58 -7.07
C TYR A 81 -12.65 -1.97 -5.98
N ILE A 82 -13.18 -3.19 -5.99
CA ILE A 82 -14.18 -3.62 -5.00
C ILE A 82 -13.47 -4.15 -3.76
N GLY A 83 -12.55 -5.09 -3.93
CA GLY A 83 -11.83 -5.69 -2.80
C GLY A 83 -10.90 -4.69 -2.12
N GLY A 84 -10.00 -4.10 -2.90
CA GLY A 84 -8.99 -3.18 -2.40
C GLY A 84 -9.57 -1.92 -1.75
N LEU A 85 -10.51 -1.25 -2.43
CA LEU A 85 -11.12 -0.04 -1.89
C LEU A 85 -11.98 -0.31 -0.66
N LEU A 86 -12.75 -1.42 -0.64
CA LEU A 86 -13.55 -1.79 0.53
C LEU A 86 -12.66 -1.99 1.76
N MET A 87 -11.57 -2.75 1.60
CA MET A 87 -10.60 -2.97 2.68
C MET A 87 -9.97 -1.66 3.14
N ALA A 88 -9.63 -0.77 2.20
CA ALA A 88 -9.02 0.51 2.52
C ALA A 88 -9.96 1.45 3.29
N VAL A 89 -11.21 1.58 2.84
CA VAL A 89 -12.23 2.40 3.51
C VAL A 89 -12.55 1.82 4.88
N LEU A 90 -12.67 0.50 5.02
CA LEU A 90 -12.93 -0.14 6.31
C LEU A 90 -11.79 0.11 7.30
N ALA A 91 -10.54 -0.08 6.86
CA ALA A 91 -9.36 0.15 7.69
C ALA A 91 -9.24 1.62 8.13
N LEU A 92 -9.50 2.57 7.23
CA LEU A 92 -9.47 4.00 7.54
C LEU A 92 -10.66 4.44 8.39
N GLY A 93 -11.85 3.91 8.14
CA GLY A 93 -13.04 4.13 8.96
C GLY A 93 -12.77 3.75 10.41
N TRP A 94 -12.26 2.54 10.62
CA TRP A 94 -11.97 2.07 11.98
C TRP A 94 -10.80 2.80 12.62
N SER A 95 -9.73 3.12 11.87
CA SER A 95 -8.57 3.77 12.46
C SER A 95 -8.79 5.27 12.70
N CYS A 96 -9.19 6.02 11.68
CA CYS A 96 -9.28 7.49 11.72
C CYS A 96 -10.56 8.02 12.36
N TYR A 97 -11.69 7.30 12.26
CA TYR A 97 -12.96 7.73 12.84
C TYR A 97 -13.27 7.08 14.20
N THR A 98 -12.30 6.39 14.79
CA THR A 98 -12.37 5.94 16.19
C THR A 98 -11.14 6.46 16.96
N PRO A 99 -11.13 6.35 18.31
CA PRO A 99 -9.97 6.72 19.10
C PRO A 99 -8.72 5.86 18.83
N LEU A 100 -8.80 4.83 17.97
CA LEU A 100 -7.70 3.90 17.71
C LEU A 100 -6.45 4.62 17.18
N ALA A 101 -6.57 5.45 16.14
CA ALA A 101 -5.42 6.18 15.61
C ALA A 101 -4.82 7.14 16.66
N ALA A 102 -5.66 7.83 17.44
CA ALA A 102 -5.21 8.76 18.46
C ALA A 102 -4.49 8.04 19.62
N LYS A 103 -5.07 6.96 20.16
CA LYS A 103 -4.45 6.18 21.25
C LYS A 103 -3.21 5.44 20.76
N GLY A 104 -3.27 4.85 19.57
CA GLY A 104 -2.15 4.13 18.96
C GLY A 104 -0.95 5.04 18.71
N SER A 105 -1.18 6.22 18.10
CA SER A 105 -0.11 7.21 17.89
C SER A 105 0.47 7.73 19.21
N ALA A 106 -0.34 7.97 20.24
CA ALA A 106 0.15 8.38 21.55
C ALA A 106 1.04 7.31 22.21
N VAL A 107 0.66 6.03 22.11
CA VAL A 107 1.48 4.91 22.63
C VAL A 107 2.78 4.79 21.85
N LEU A 108 2.72 4.83 20.52
CA LEU A 108 3.91 4.79 19.65
C LEU A 108 4.87 5.94 19.96
N LEU A 109 4.35 7.16 20.10
CA LEU A 109 5.16 8.32 20.48
C LEU A 109 5.80 8.13 21.85
N ARG A 110 5.07 7.62 22.85
CA ARG A 110 5.64 7.34 24.18
C ARG A 110 6.76 6.31 24.13
N TRP A 111 6.64 5.26 23.32
CA TRP A 111 7.65 4.23 23.18
C TRP A 111 8.88 4.69 22.39
N THR A 112 8.68 5.53 21.38
CA THR A 112 9.75 6.05 20.52
C THR A 112 10.38 7.35 21.03
N ALA A 113 9.74 8.02 22.00
CA ALA A 113 10.24 9.23 22.65
C ALA A 113 11.70 9.15 23.12
N PRO A 114 12.18 8.11 23.84
CA PRO A 114 13.58 8.07 24.27
C PRO A 114 14.56 8.09 23.09
N LEU A 115 14.25 7.39 22.00
CA LEU A 115 15.06 7.39 20.78
C LEU A 115 15.02 8.76 20.10
N PHE A 116 13.83 9.36 19.94
CA PHE A 116 13.69 10.68 19.33
C PHE A 116 14.38 11.77 20.15
N ASN A 117 14.32 11.70 21.48
CA ASN A 117 15.03 12.64 22.37
C ASN A 117 16.55 12.54 22.22
N LEU A 118 17.08 11.34 21.93
CA LEU A 118 18.51 11.14 21.66
C LEU A 118 18.88 11.68 20.27
N LEU A 119 18.08 11.37 19.25
CA LEU A 119 18.30 11.84 17.87
C LEU A 119 18.13 13.36 17.72
N ALA A 120 17.25 13.98 18.50
CA ALA A 120 17.04 15.43 18.50
C ALA A 120 18.27 16.23 18.94
N ARG A 121 19.22 15.59 19.65
CA ARG A 121 20.51 16.21 20.01
C ARG A 121 21.47 16.32 18.82
N LEU A 122 21.18 15.65 17.70
CA LEU A 122 21.98 15.76 16.48
C LEU A 122 21.67 17.09 15.77
N PRO A 123 22.70 17.86 15.38
CA PRO A 123 22.55 19.25 14.92
C PRO A 123 21.73 19.41 13.63
N LEU A 124 21.62 18.35 12.82
CA LEU A 124 20.83 18.34 11.59
C LEU A 124 19.41 17.84 11.80
N VAL A 125 19.19 16.90 12.71
CA VAL A 125 17.89 16.27 12.94
C VAL A 125 16.94 17.21 13.70
N GLY A 126 17.46 17.94 14.69
CA GLY A 126 16.67 18.94 15.42
C GLY A 126 16.11 20.07 14.54
N ARG A 127 16.67 20.29 13.34
CA ARG A 127 16.19 21.29 12.37
C ARG A 127 15.08 20.78 11.45
N MET A 128 14.85 19.46 11.40
CA MET A 128 13.84 18.82 10.56
C MET A 128 12.50 18.60 11.28
N ALA A 129 12.40 18.94 12.57
CA ALA A 129 11.17 18.82 13.34
C ALA A 129 10.10 19.79 12.79
N VAL A 130 9.09 19.23 12.11
CA VAL A 130 7.96 19.99 11.50
C VAL A 130 6.93 20.42 12.54
N THR A 131 6.89 19.75 13.69
CA THR A 131 6.08 20.14 14.85
C THR A 131 6.97 20.87 15.84
N ARG A 132 6.77 22.19 15.97
CA ARG A 132 7.23 22.96 17.13
C ARG A 132 6.16 22.97 18.20
#